data_AF-A0A9W9G7L2-F1
#
_entry.id   AF-A0A9W9G7L2-F1
#
_cell.length_a   1.000
_cell.length_b   1.000
_cell.length_c   1.000
_cell.angle_alpha   90.00
_cell.angle_beta   90.00
_cell.angle_gamma   90.00
#
_symmetry.space_group_name_H-M   'P 1'
#
loop_
_entity.id
_entity.type
_entity.pdbx_description
1 polymer ?
#
loop_
_entity_poly.entity_id
_entity_poly.type
_entity_poly.pdbx_seq_one_letter_code
_entity_poly.pdbx_strand_id
1 'polypeptide(L)'
;MESVPKPKSAWGGVETNEFGTDEFMKWCSQAKAEPCIYLNMGTGTLDEAIEWLEYCNSTGDCSFAQLRRQNGHEKPYNVKYWELGNEVYGDWQAAQSSPAEYTAKAVQWAKGKTPSFISSF
;
A
#
# COMPACT_ATOMS: atom_id res chain seq x y z
N MET A 1 -5.11 -13.01 9.63
CA MET A 1 -3.80 -13.06 10.32
C MET A 1 -3.96 -12.32 11.63
N GLU A 2 -3.38 -12.79 12.74
CA GLU A 2 -3.45 -12.05 14.01
C GLU A 2 -2.70 -10.71 13.89
N SER A 3 -3.28 -9.65 14.45
CA SER A 3 -2.65 -8.35 14.51
C SER A 3 -1.48 -8.39 15.50
N VAL A 4 -0.28 -8.05 15.01
CA VAL A 4 0.92 -7.97 15.86
C VAL A 4 1.20 -6.52 16.17
N PRO A 5 1.14 -6.08 17.43
CA PRO A 5 1.43 -4.70 17.78
C PRO A 5 2.88 -4.30 17.46
N LYS A 6 3.08 -3.08 16.97
CA LYS A 6 4.40 -2.53 16.59
C LYS A 6 4.59 -1.10 17.13
N PRO A 7 5.81 -0.66 17.45
CA PRO A 7 6.03 0.73 17.82
C PRO A 7 5.81 1.68 16.63
N LYS A 8 5.23 2.87 16.89
CA LYS A 8 5.06 3.94 15.89
C LYS A 8 6.29 4.84 15.90
N SER A 9 7.09 4.79 14.84
CA SER A 9 8.33 5.60 14.74
C SER A 9 8.07 7.10 14.57
N ALA A 10 7.07 7.49 13.77
CA ALA A 10 6.82 8.90 13.44
C ALA A 10 6.12 9.70 14.56
N TRP A 11 5.24 9.04 15.33
CA TRP A 11 4.34 9.71 16.27
C TRP A 11 4.44 9.21 17.72
N GLY A 12 5.31 8.23 17.96
CA GLY A 12 5.40 7.54 19.26
C GLY A 12 4.18 6.65 19.56
N GLY A 13 4.33 5.81 20.57
CA GLY A 13 3.30 4.85 20.99
C GLY A 13 3.32 3.53 20.23
N VAL A 14 2.21 2.79 20.30
CA VAL A 14 2.05 1.44 19.74
C VAL A 14 0.93 1.44 18.71
N GLU A 15 1.21 0.87 17.53
CA GLU A 15 0.23 0.50 16.52
C GLU A 15 -0.25 -0.92 16.79
N THR A 16 -1.54 -1.09 17.07
CA THR A 16 -2.11 -2.42 17.34
C THR A 16 -2.28 -3.25 16.08
N ASN A 17 -2.37 -2.60 14.91
CA ASN A 17 -2.69 -3.21 13.62
C ASN A 17 -4.07 -3.91 13.61
N GLU A 18 -4.99 -3.50 14.48
CA GLU A 18 -6.39 -3.97 14.44
C GLU A 18 -7.19 -3.33 13.29
N PHE A 19 -6.70 -2.21 12.76
CA PHE A 19 -7.28 -1.54 11.60
C PHE A 19 -6.24 -1.47 10.49
N GLY A 20 -6.40 -2.31 9.47
CA GLY A 20 -5.51 -2.41 8.33
C GLY A 20 -6.21 -2.10 7.02
N THR A 21 -5.64 -2.63 5.93
CA THR A 21 -6.16 -2.43 4.56
C THR A 21 -7.60 -2.89 4.45
N ASP A 22 -7.93 -4.08 4.93
CA ASP A 22 -9.25 -4.69 4.77
C ASP A 22 -10.34 -3.88 5.51
N GLU A 23 -10.05 -3.46 6.74
CA GLU A 23 -10.93 -2.61 7.54
C GLU A 23 -11.10 -1.22 6.91
N PHE A 24 -10.01 -0.62 6.42
CA PHE A 24 -10.04 0.67 5.73
C PHE A 24 -10.90 0.63 4.47
N MET A 25 -10.74 -0.41 3.64
CA MET A 25 -11.52 -0.60 2.43
C MET A 25 -13.01 -0.76 2.72
N LYS A 26 -13.35 -1.54 3.75
CA LYS A 26 -14.73 -1.69 4.22
C LYS A 26 -15.30 -0.35 4.70
N TRP A 27 -14.53 0.41 5.46
CA TRP A 27 -14.92 1.72 5.96
C TRP A 27 -15.16 2.71 4.81
N CYS A 28 -14.25 2.80 3.83
CA CYS A 28 -14.42 3.65 2.63
C CYS A 28 -15.71 3.32 1.86
N SER A 29 -16.02 2.02 1.70
CA SER A 29 -17.27 1.58 1.06
C SER A 29 -18.51 2.09 1.80
N GLN A 30 -18.52 1.99 3.13
CA GLN A 30 -19.63 2.48 3.96
C GLN A 30 -19.74 4.02 3.94
N ALA A 31 -18.60 4.71 3.94
CA ALA A 31 -18.51 6.16 3.87
C ALA A 31 -18.80 6.73 2.46
N LYS A 32 -18.90 5.86 1.44
CA LYS A 32 -18.98 6.25 0.01
C LYS A 32 -17.79 7.12 -0.41
N ALA A 33 -16.60 6.81 0.11
CA ALA A 33 -15.36 7.47 -0.21
C ALA A 33 -14.48 6.58 -1.10
N GLU A 34 -13.72 7.19 -2.00
CA GLU A 34 -12.69 6.48 -2.76
C GLU A 34 -11.40 6.42 -1.92
N PRO A 35 -10.77 5.24 -1.78
CA PRO A 35 -9.53 5.09 -1.01
C PRO A 35 -8.35 5.71 -1.76
N CYS A 36 -7.45 6.32 -1.00
CA CYS A 36 -6.12 6.73 -1.46
C CYS A 36 -5.08 6.11 -0.51
N ILE A 37 -4.18 5.31 -1.07
CA ILE A 37 -3.21 4.53 -0.29
C ILE A 37 -1.80 5.07 -0.52
N TYR A 38 -1.07 5.27 0.58
CA TYR A 38 0.30 5.76 0.57
C TYR A 38 1.28 4.60 0.68
N LEU A 39 2.15 4.45 -0.32
CA LEU A 39 3.15 3.40 -0.32
C LEU A 39 4.34 3.77 0.58
N ASN A 40 4.84 2.82 1.36
CA ASN A 40 6.00 3.05 2.24
C ASN A 40 7.29 3.16 1.42
N MET A 41 7.61 4.37 0.97
CA MET A 41 8.87 4.67 0.27
C MET A 41 10.02 5.05 1.21
N GLY A 42 9.81 5.10 2.53
CA GLY A 42 10.87 5.34 3.50
C GLY A 42 11.67 4.06 3.71
N THR A 43 11.11 3.14 4.50
CA THR A 43 11.76 1.88 4.87
C THR A 43 11.26 0.67 4.09
N GLY A 44 10.19 0.83 3.30
CA GLY A 44 9.64 -0.23 2.48
C GLY A 44 10.36 -0.39 1.14
N THR A 45 10.02 -1.47 0.46
CA THR A 45 10.62 -1.92 -0.81
C THR A 45 9.62 -1.83 -1.96
N LEU A 46 10.13 -1.88 -3.19
CA LEU A 46 9.28 -1.91 -4.38
C LEU A 46 8.48 -3.21 -4.46
N ASP A 47 9.06 -4.32 -4.04
CA ASP A 47 8.37 -5.62 -4.05
C ASP A 47 7.16 -5.58 -3.09
N GLU A 48 7.32 -5.11 -1.85
CA GLU A 48 6.21 -4.94 -0.90
C GLU A 48 5.09 -4.05 -1.48
N ALA A 49 5.45 -3.00 -2.21
CA ALA A 49 4.46 -2.16 -2.89
C ALA A 49 3.72 -2.92 -4.00
N ILE A 50 4.42 -3.66 -4.85
CA ILE A 50 3.82 -4.48 -5.91
C ILE A 50 2.91 -5.57 -5.32
N GLU A 51 3.35 -6.22 -4.25
CA GLU A 51 2.57 -7.20 -3.50
C GLU A 51 1.28 -6.59 -2.95
N TRP A 52 1.34 -5.37 -2.41
CA TRP A 52 0.15 -4.68 -1.91
C TRP A 52 -0.80 -4.24 -3.04
N LEU A 53 -0.25 -3.80 -4.17
CA LEU A 53 -1.02 -3.55 -5.40
C LEU A 53 -1.72 -4.83 -5.87
N GLU A 54 -1.02 -5.96 -5.86
CA GLU A 54 -1.57 -7.26 -6.26
C GLU A 54 -2.69 -7.67 -5.30
N TYR A 55 -2.44 -7.60 -4.00
CA TYR A 55 -3.42 -7.86 -2.96
C TYR A 55 -4.69 -7.04 -3.20
N CYS A 56 -4.57 -5.74 -3.44
CA CYS A 56 -5.72 -4.86 -3.59
C CYS A 56 -6.47 -5.06 -4.90
N ASN A 57 -5.77 -5.28 -6.01
CA ASN A 57 -6.36 -5.08 -7.34
C ASN A 57 -6.34 -6.31 -8.24
N SER A 58 -5.56 -7.34 -7.94
CA SER A 58 -5.44 -8.50 -8.83
C SER A 58 -6.72 -9.35 -8.84
N THR A 59 -7.15 -9.71 -10.04
CA THR A 59 -8.24 -10.67 -10.31
C THR A 59 -7.72 -12.09 -10.54
N GLY A 60 -6.42 -12.27 -10.76
CA GLY A 60 -5.81 -13.57 -11.03
C GLY A 60 -5.68 -14.47 -9.80
N ASP A 61 -4.95 -15.57 -9.97
CA ASP A 61 -4.68 -16.59 -8.93
C ASP A 61 -3.29 -16.44 -8.28
N CYS A 62 -2.71 -15.24 -8.38
CA CYS A 62 -1.41 -14.91 -7.79
C CYS A 62 -1.46 -14.92 -6.26
N SER A 63 -0.29 -15.02 -5.60
CA SER A 63 -0.17 -15.30 -4.16
C SER A 63 -0.93 -14.30 -3.28
N PHE A 64 -0.84 -13.00 -3.55
CA PHE A 64 -1.48 -11.97 -2.74
C PHE A 64 -2.96 -11.80 -3.08
N ALA A 65 -3.37 -12.09 -4.32
CA ALA A 65 -4.79 -12.20 -4.66
C ALA A 65 -5.45 -13.34 -3.85
N GLN A 66 -4.79 -14.50 -3.75
CA GLN A 66 -5.29 -15.62 -2.95
C GLN A 66 -5.29 -15.30 -1.46
N LEU A 67 -4.26 -14.60 -0.97
CA LEU A 67 -4.23 -14.14 0.43
C LEU A 67 -5.41 -13.22 0.76
N ARG A 68 -5.78 -12.30 -0.16
CA ARG A 68 -6.97 -11.45 -0.01
C ARG A 68 -8.24 -12.29 0.11
N ARG A 69 -8.42 -13.30 -0.76
CA ARG A 69 -9.57 -14.21 -0.70
C ARG A 69 -9.59 -15.02 0.61
N GLN A 70 -8.44 -15.51 1.07
CA GLN A 70 -8.30 -16.22 2.35
C GLN A 70 -8.65 -15.34 3.55
N ASN A 71 -8.39 -14.04 3.47
CA ASN A 71 -8.83 -13.07 4.48
C ASN A 71 -10.34 -12.77 4.41
N GLY A 72 -11.10 -13.39 3.49
CA GLY A 72 -12.55 -13.22 3.35
C GLY A 72 -12.97 -12.19 2.31
N HIS A 73 -12.04 -11.68 1.50
CA HIS A 73 -12.27 -10.62 0.54
C HIS A 73 -12.12 -11.12 -0.90
N GLU A 74 -13.18 -11.76 -1.40
CA GLU A 74 -13.16 -12.48 -2.69
C GLU A 74 -12.81 -11.55 -3.88
N LYS A 75 -13.52 -10.41 -3.95
CA LYS A 75 -13.39 -9.45 -5.06
C LYS A 75 -12.22 -8.49 -4.81
N PRO A 76 -11.52 -8.04 -5.87
CA PRO A 76 -10.54 -6.97 -5.73
C PRO A 76 -11.21 -5.67 -5.25
N TYR A 77 -10.45 -4.88 -4.53
CA TYR A 77 -10.83 -3.57 -4.02
C TYR A 77 -10.84 -2.49 -5.11
N ASN A 78 -10.09 -2.68 -6.19
CA ASN A 78 -9.97 -1.74 -7.30
C ASN A 78 -9.53 -0.34 -6.86
N VAL A 79 -8.51 -0.27 -5.99
CA VAL A 79 -7.90 0.99 -5.53
C VAL A 79 -7.28 1.71 -6.72
N LYS A 80 -7.77 2.93 -6.98
CA LYS A 80 -7.36 3.77 -8.11
C LYS A 80 -6.22 4.72 -7.77
N TYR A 81 -6.21 5.24 -6.55
CA TYR A 81 -5.30 6.30 -6.13
C TYR A 81 -4.22 5.75 -5.21
N TRP A 82 -2.97 5.88 -5.66
CA TRP A 82 -1.77 5.46 -4.95
C TRP A 82 -0.79 6.62 -4.87
N GLU A 83 -0.28 6.90 -3.68
CA GLU A 83 0.72 7.93 -3.47
C GLU A 83 2.11 7.31 -3.21
N LEU A 84 3.11 7.92 -3.83
CA LEU A 84 4.50 7.50 -3.79
C LEU A 84 5.19 8.12 -2.57
N GLY A 85 5.08 7.46 -1.42
CA GLY A 85 5.64 7.96 -0.17
C GLY A 85 4.82 9.07 0.48
N ASN A 86 5.32 9.60 1.59
CA ASN A 86 4.71 10.68 2.35
C ASN A 86 5.79 11.68 2.77
N GLU A 87 5.70 12.93 2.31
CA GLU A 87 6.55 14.06 2.73
C GLU A 87 8.05 13.73 2.86
N VAL A 88 8.58 12.90 1.96
CA VAL A 88 9.89 12.26 2.12
C VAL A 88 11.08 13.23 2.17
N TYR A 89 10.85 14.53 1.99
CA TYR A 89 11.86 15.58 2.09
C TYR A 89 12.09 16.08 3.53
N GLY A 90 11.14 15.87 4.44
CA GLY A 90 11.18 16.42 5.80
C GLY A 90 12.16 15.69 6.71
N ASP A 91 12.84 16.42 7.60
CA ASP A 91 13.81 15.86 8.56
C ASP A 91 13.17 15.07 9.70
N TRP A 92 11.84 15.14 9.82
CA TRP A 92 11.02 14.32 10.72
C TRP A 92 10.68 12.94 10.13
N GLN A 93 10.91 12.71 8.83
CA GLN A 93 10.59 11.43 8.19
C GLN A 93 11.71 10.41 8.36
N ALA A 94 11.34 9.19 8.73
CA ALA A 94 12.27 8.07 8.67
C ALA A 94 12.70 7.83 7.22
N ALA A 95 14.01 7.73 6.98
CA ALA A 95 14.59 7.57 5.64
C ALA A 95 14.20 8.69 4.66
N GLN A 96 14.25 9.94 5.13
CA GLN A 96 14.14 11.13 4.28
C GLN A 96 15.10 11.09 3.09
N SER A 97 14.71 11.71 1.99
CA SER A 97 15.39 11.68 0.70
C SER A 97 15.61 13.10 0.18
N SER A 98 16.76 13.34 -0.46
CA SER A 98 16.91 14.54 -1.29
C SER A 98 15.97 14.49 -2.50
N PRO A 99 15.68 15.64 -3.15
CA PRO A 99 14.83 15.67 -4.34
C PRO A 99 15.32 14.75 -5.47
N ALA A 100 16.64 14.64 -5.67
CA ALA A 100 17.22 13.79 -6.72
C ALA A 100 17.03 12.29 -6.43
N GLU A 101 17.27 11.87 -5.19
CA GLU A 101 17.08 10.48 -4.76
C GLU A 101 15.61 10.06 -4.85
N TYR A 102 14.71 10.92 -4.33
CA TYR A 102 13.27 10.67 -4.42
C TYR A 102 12.82 10.53 -5.88
N THR A 103 13.21 11.45 -6.75
CA THR A 103 12.80 11.43 -8.16
C THR A 103 13.28 10.14 -8.85
N ALA A 104 14.54 9.75 -8.63
CA ALA A 104 15.06 8.50 -9.18
C ALA A 104 14.28 7.27 -8.70
N LYS A 105 13.95 7.21 -7.40
CA LYS A 105 13.17 6.12 -6.80
C LYS A 105 11.72 6.12 -7.31
N ALA A 106 11.05 7.26 -7.31
CA ALA A 106 9.67 7.44 -7.76
C ALA A 106 9.48 7.02 -9.21
N VAL A 107 10.43 7.33 -10.11
CA VAL A 107 10.39 6.89 -11.51
C VAL A 107 10.42 5.35 -11.63
N GLN A 108 11.18 4.66 -10.78
CA GLN A 108 11.18 3.19 -10.76
C GLN A 108 9.87 2.64 -10.19
N TRP A 109 9.38 3.23 -9.10
CA TRP A 109 8.14 2.79 -8.44
C TRP A 109 6.91 3.01 -9.32
N ALA A 110 6.83 4.13 -10.05
CA ALA A 110 5.75 4.40 -10.99
C ALA A 110 5.73 3.45 -12.21
N LYS A 111 6.87 2.80 -12.51
CA LYS A 111 6.96 1.76 -13.54
C LYS A 111 6.63 0.37 -13.02
N GLY A 112 6.61 0.18 -11.69
CA GLY A 112 6.18 -1.05 -11.06
C GLY A 112 4.74 -1.34 -11.44
N LYS A 113 4.52 -2.41 -12.20
CA LYS A 113 3.19 -2.90 -12.58
C LYS A 113 3.03 -4.30 -12.01
N THR A 114 1.84 -4.62 -11.52
CA THR A 114 1.51 -6.03 -11.31
C THR A 114 1.24 -6.69 -12.67
N PRO A 115 1.61 -7.97 -12.88
CA PRO A 115 1.36 -8.68 -14.13
C PRO A 115 -0.12 -8.73 -14.56
N SER A 116 -1.05 -8.53 -13.61
CA SER A 116 -2.51 -8.57 -13.82
C SER A 116 -3.14 -7.22 -14.19
N PHE A 117 -2.37 -6.14 -14.34
CA PHE A 117 -2.88 -4.84 -14.83
C PHE A 117 -3.14 -4.79 -16.35
N ILE A 118 -3.07 -5.91 -17.07
CA ILE A 118 -3.43 -5.98 -18.48
C ILE A 118 -4.94 -6.22 -18.59
N SER A 119 -5.71 -5.16 -18.44
CA SER A 119 -7.06 -5.05 -19.00
C SER A 119 -7.36 -3.60 -19.34
N SER A 120 -7.26 -3.29 -20.63
CA SER A 120 -7.95 -2.19 -21.32
C SER A 120 -7.50 -0.77 -21.03
N PHE A 121 -6.49 -0.31 -21.79
CA PHE A 121 -6.63 0.97 -22.51
C PHE A 121 -7.32 0.69 -23.85
#